data_AF-A0A7L0SZ05-F1
#
_entry.id   AF-A0A7L0SZ05-F1
#
_cell.length_a   1.000
_cell.length_b   1.000
_cell.length_c   1.000
_cell.angle_alpha   90.00
_cell.angle_beta   90.00
_cell.angle_gamma   90.00
#
_symmetry.space_group_name_H-M   'P 1'
#
loop_
_entity.id
_entity.type
_entity.pdbx_description
1 polymer ?
#
loop_
_entity_poly.entity_id
_entity_poly.type
_entity_poly.pdbx_seq_one_letter_code
_entity_poly.pdbx_strand_id
1 'polypeptide(L)'
;ATSTASEVELHKAKPKENRTHGKVHPQEKQPEEIRKAPTGPGPYFYIGGSNGAGLVSIYCQSRGWQRIYDNRREDYALKWCEIKCPETYYHFKEGEQLLYQIPNNRVLTSKMGLLCCLREQERVMKKISRSSSSK
;
A
#
# COMPACT_ATOMS: atom_id res chain seq x y z
N ALA A 1 -24.15 56.97 38.26
CA ALA A 1 -24.50 55.78 39.06
C ALA A 1 -23.64 54.63 38.57
N THR A 2 -22.89 54.07 39.51
CA THR A 2 -21.86 53.04 39.38
C THR A 2 -22.48 51.68 39.02
N SER A 3 -21.84 50.89 38.17
CA SER A 3 -21.97 49.43 38.24
C SER A 3 -20.62 48.81 37.91
N THR A 4 -19.98 48.34 38.97
CA THR A 4 -18.63 47.78 39.03
C THR A 4 -18.69 46.28 38.78
N ALA A 5 -17.62 45.76 38.18
CA ALA A 5 -17.37 44.38 37.79
C ALA A 5 -17.54 43.34 38.93
N SER A 6 -17.86 42.11 38.54
CA SER A 6 -17.59 40.91 39.33
C SER A 6 -16.82 39.90 38.47
N GLU A 7 -15.57 39.70 38.84
CA GLU A 7 -14.67 38.64 38.39
C GLU A 7 -15.13 37.30 38.98
N VAL A 8 -14.98 36.20 38.22
CA VAL A 8 -15.06 34.84 38.79
C VAL A 8 -13.77 34.11 38.42
N GLU A 9 -13.07 33.71 39.47
CA GLU A 9 -11.72 33.15 39.49
C GLU A 9 -11.57 31.79 38.80
N LEU A 10 -10.47 31.70 38.08
CA LEU A 10 -9.78 30.52 37.60
C LEU A 10 -9.26 29.67 38.76
N HIS A 11 -9.78 28.44 38.94
CA HIS A 11 -9.13 27.43 39.78
C HIS A 11 -8.44 26.38 38.90
N LYS A 12 -7.12 26.37 39.06
CA LYS A 12 -6.12 25.55 38.39
C LYS A 12 -6.04 24.18 39.07
N ALA A 13 -6.19 23.08 38.33
CA ALA A 13 -5.86 21.74 38.82
C ALA A 13 -5.08 20.94 37.75
N LYS A 14 -3.84 20.57 38.09
CA LYS A 14 -3.03 19.49 37.49
C LYS A 14 -2.38 18.73 38.66
N PRO A 15 -1.83 17.52 38.49
CA PRO A 15 -2.28 16.36 37.71
C PRO A 15 -2.43 15.13 38.64
N LYS A 16 -3.18 14.09 38.26
CA LYS A 16 -3.09 12.78 38.91
C LYS A 16 -2.73 11.70 37.90
N GLU A 17 -1.48 11.27 38.02
CA GLU A 17 -0.94 10.00 37.53
C GLU A 17 -1.78 8.85 38.11
N ASN A 18 -2.35 8.02 37.23
CA ASN A 18 -2.76 6.67 37.58
C ASN A 18 -2.29 5.74 36.46
N ARG A 19 -1.19 5.05 36.76
CA ARG A 19 -0.77 3.82 36.09
C ARG A 19 -1.94 2.84 36.07
N THR A 20 -2.26 2.32 34.90
CA THR A 20 -2.90 1.00 34.82
C THR A 20 -2.30 0.27 33.64
N HIS A 21 -1.65 -0.84 33.98
CA HIS A 21 -0.98 -1.76 33.08
C HIS A 21 -1.96 -2.29 32.02
N GLY A 22 -1.91 -1.72 30.81
CA GLY A 22 -2.49 -2.32 29.61
C GLY A 22 -1.46 -3.23 28.97
N LYS A 23 -1.71 -4.54 29.05
CA LYS A 23 -0.96 -5.66 28.45
C LYS A 23 -0.08 -5.26 27.26
N VAL A 24 1.22 -5.43 27.44
CA VAL A 24 2.18 -5.60 26.33
C VAL A 24 1.71 -6.80 25.53
N HIS A 25 1.09 -6.54 24.39
CA HIS A 25 0.99 -7.54 23.33
C HIS A 25 2.45 -7.91 23.00
N PRO A 26 2.84 -9.20 23.00
CA PRO A 26 4.16 -9.55 22.54
C PRO A 26 4.25 -9.10 21.08
N GLN A 27 4.97 -8.01 20.83
CA GLN A 27 5.58 -7.83 19.52
C GLN A 27 6.50 -9.03 19.40
N GLU A 28 6.05 -10.06 18.68
CA GLU A 28 6.95 -10.99 18.06
C GLU A 28 7.97 -10.14 17.31
N LYS A 29 9.16 -10.02 17.89
CA LYS A 29 10.31 -9.46 17.21
C LYS A 29 10.49 -10.36 16.00
N GLN A 30 10.00 -9.89 14.86
CA GLN A 30 10.38 -10.39 13.55
C GLN A 30 11.90 -10.54 13.60
N PRO A 31 12.43 -11.76 13.40
CA PRO A 31 13.86 -11.96 13.36
C PRO A 31 14.46 -10.93 12.41
N GLU A 32 15.48 -10.20 12.85
CA GLU A 32 16.29 -9.41 11.94
C GLU A 32 16.75 -10.37 10.85
N GLU A 33 16.12 -10.26 9.69
CA GLU A 33 16.31 -11.19 8.60
C GLU A 33 17.69 -10.88 8.03
N ILE A 34 18.70 -11.56 8.58
CA ILE A 34 20.07 -11.54 8.10
C ILE A 34 19.97 -11.69 6.58
N ARG A 35 20.57 -10.75 5.83
CA ARG A 35 20.61 -10.74 4.37
C ARG A 35 21.34 -11.98 3.86
N LYS A 36 20.68 -13.13 3.90
CA LYS A 36 21.22 -14.40 3.44
C LYS A 36 21.03 -14.43 1.93
N ALA A 37 22.13 -14.66 1.23
CA ALA A 37 22.08 -14.89 -0.21
C ALA A 37 21.21 -16.13 -0.49
N PRO A 38 20.44 -16.14 -1.58
CA PRO A 38 19.66 -17.31 -1.96
C PRO A 38 20.55 -18.54 -2.08
N THR A 39 20.19 -19.63 -1.41
CA THR A 39 21.07 -20.79 -1.17
C THR A 39 20.82 -21.91 -2.19
N GLY A 40 20.03 -21.68 -3.26
CA GLY A 40 19.73 -22.73 -4.25
C GLY A 40 18.80 -22.29 -5.39
N PRO A 41 18.38 -23.22 -6.25
CA PRO A 41 17.36 -22.99 -7.27
C PRO A 41 15.97 -22.98 -6.64
N GLY A 42 15.15 -22.00 -7.01
CA GLY A 42 13.77 -21.88 -6.53
C GLY A 42 13.14 -20.59 -7.00
N PRO A 43 11.81 -20.44 -6.85
CA PRO A 43 11.16 -19.17 -7.15
C PRO A 43 11.70 -18.08 -6.22
N TYR A 44 12.20 -17.01 -6.82
CA TYR A 44 12.70 -15.85 -6.08
C TYR A 44 11.59 -14.83 -5.87
N PHE A 45 11.59 -14.17 -4.72
CA PHE A 45 10.67 -13.06 -4.45
C PHE A 45 11.36 -11.85 -3.84
N TYR A 46 10.89 -10.68 -4.22
CA TYR A 46 11.30 -9.39 -3.67
C TYR A 46 10.14 -8.77 -2.89
N ILE A 47 10.44 -8.18 -1.73
CA ILE A 47 9.49 -7.43 -0.92
C ILE A 47 10.02 -6.01 -0.73
N GLY A 48 9.23 -5.03 -1.16
CA GLY A 48 9.37 -3.61 -0.89
C GLY A 48 8.06 -3.01 -0.37
N GLY A 49 8.16 -1.97 0.48
CA GLY A 49 7.00 -1.39 1.17
C GLY A 49 6.61 -2.15 2.44
N SER A 50 5.45 -1.80 2.99
CA SER A 50 4.93 -2.20 4.30
C SER A 50 3.58 -2.92 4.26
N ASN A 51 2.75 -2.64 3.26
CA ASN A 51 1.38 -3.10 3.12
C ASN A 51 1.36 -4.59 2.81
N GLY A 52 0.94 -5.39 3.78
CA GLY A 52 0.87 -6.85 3.63
C GLY A 52 2.22 -7.54 3.43
N ALA A 53 3.34 -6.80 3.50
CA ALA A 53 4.69 -7.30 3.22
C ALA A 53 5.05 -8.53 4.06
N GLY A 54 4.73 -8.50 5.37
CA GLY A 54 4.97 -9.62 6.28
C GLY A 54 4.17 -10.88 5.92
N LEU A 55 2.89 -10.72 5.58
CA LEU A 55 2.02 -11.85 5.20
C LEU A 55 2.54 -12.56 3.95
N VAL A 56 2.90 -11.78 2.93
CA VAL A 56 3.44 -12.31 1.67
C VAL A 56 4.81 -12.95 1.90
N SER A 57 5.67 -12.34 2.71
CA SER A 57 6.98 -12.90 3.05
C SER A 57 6.86 -14.24 3.75
N ILE A 58 6.03 -14.34 4.79
CA ILE A 58 5.78 -15.59 5.54
C ILE A 58 5.26 -16.68 4.59
N TYR A 59 4.29 -16.35 3.74
CA TYR A 59 3.77 -17.30 2.76
C TYR A 59 4.87 -17.81 1.82
N CYS A 60 5.63 -16.91 1.17
CA CYS A 60 6.69 -17.29 0.25
C CYS A 60 7.73 -18.19 0.93
N GLN A 61 8.20 -17.81 2.12
CA GLN A 61 9.17 -18.59 2.89
C GLN A 61 8.63 -19.97 3.25
N SER A 62 7.36 -20.09 3.68
CA SER A 62 6.73 -21.36 3.99
C SER A 62 6.61 -22.31 2.79
N ARG A 63 6.66 -21.77 1.57
CA ARG A 63 6.65 -22.51 0.30
C ARG A 63 8.05 -22.80 -0.24
N GLY A 64 9.11 -22.47 0.51
CA GLY A 64 10.50 -22.66 0.08
C GLY A 64 10.99 -21.64 -0.94
N TRP A 65 10.26 -20.52 -1.13
CA TRP A 65 10.70 -19.45 -2.01
C TRP A 65 11.85 -18.69 -1.36
N GLN A 66 12.72 -18.12 -2.19
CA GLN A 66 13.93 -17.45 -1.71
C GLN A 66 13.83 -15.93 -1.86
N ARG A 67 14.05 -15.23 -0.75
CA ARG A 67 14.01 -13.76 -0.76
C ARG A 67 15.23 -13.21 -1.48
N ILE A 68 14.99 -12.30 -2.42
CA ILE A 68 16.01 -11.47 -3.05
C ILE A 68 15.86 -10.03 -2.54
N TYR A 69 16.99 -9.35 -2.39
CA TYR A 69 17.05 -7.96 -1.92
C TYR A 69 17.41 -6.98 -3.06
N ASP A 70 17.93 -7.51 -4.17
CA ASP A 70 18.17 -6.73 -5.38
C ASP A 70 16.91 -6.71 -6.27
N ASN A 71 16.26 -5.55 -6.34
CA ASN A 71 15.08 -5.34 -7.19
C ASN A 71 15.41 -5.33 -8.69
N ARG A 72 16.70 -5.30 -9.08
CA ARG A 72 17.10 -5.30 -10.49
C ARG A 72 17.12 -6.69 -11.10
N ARG A 73 17.04 -7.75 -10.28
CA ARG A 73 16.92 -9.12 -10.76
C ARG A 73 15.65 -9.30 -11.59
N GLU A 74 15.78 -10.07 -12.67
CA GLU A 74 14.71 -10.43 -13.60
C GLU A 74 14.30 -11.89 -13.49
N ASP A 75 15.02 -12.71 -12.74
CA ASP A 75 14.70 -14.12 -12.51
C ASP A 75 13.74 -14.32 -11.32
N TYR A 76 12.99 -13.28 -10.96
CA TYR A 76 12.00 -13.35 -9.88
C TYR A 76 10.70 -14.00 -10.36
N ALA A 77 10.03 -14.69 -9.44
CA ALA A 77 8.64 -15.12 -9.62
C ALA A 77 7.67 -14.04 -9.10
N LEU A 78 8.04 -13.28 -8.06
CA LEU A 78 7.18 -12.24 -7.46
C LEU A 78 7.95 -10.99 -7.04
N LYS A 79 7.46 -9.81 -7.42
CA LYS A 79 7.81 -8.52 -6.78
C LYS A 79 6.59 -7.93 -6.07
N TRP A 80 6.67 -7.87 -4.75
CA TRP A 80 5.69 -7.17 -3.93
C TRP A 80 6.22 -5.77 -3.59
N CYS A 81 5.73 -4.73 -4.29
CA CYS A 81 6.17 -3.35 -4.09
C CYS A 81 4.99 -2.39 -4.06
N GLU A 82 4.82 -1.61 -2.99
CA GLU A 82 3.80 -0.55 -2.96
C GLU A 82 4.08 0.57 -3.98
N ILE A 83 5.35 0.97 -4.08
CA ILE A 83 5.77 2.07 -4.94
C ILE A 83 6.04 1.53 -6.33
N LYS A 84 5.45 2.22 -7.32
CA LYS A 84 5.64 1.92 -8.72
C LYS A 84 6.98 2.47 -9.20
N CYS A 85 7.78 1.61 -9.81
CA CYS A 85 8.97 2.00 -10.57
C CYS A 85 8.68 1.65 -12.04
N PRO A 86 8.75 2.59 -13.00
CA PRO A 86 8.58 2.30 -14.42
C PRO A 86 9.44 1.12 -14.91
N GLU A 87 10.66 1.02 -14.38
CA GLU A 87 11.66 0.00 -14.69
C GLU A 87 11.20 -1.41 -14.32
N THR A 88 10.38 -1.54 -13.26
CA THR A 88 9.81 -2.83 -12.84
C THR A 88 8.85 -3.38 -13.89
N TYR A 89 8.14 -2.50 -14.60
CA TYR A 89 7.18 -2.91 -15.62
C TYR A 89 7.82 -3.17 -16.99
N TYR A 90 8.90 -2.47 -17.31
CA TYR A 90 9.58 -2.62 -18.60
C TYR A 90 10.12 -4.04 -18.82
N HIS A 91 10.61 -4.68 -17.76
CA HIS A 91 11.20 -6.03 -17.81
C HIS A 91 10.20 -7.12 -17.37
N PHE A 92 8.92 -6.79 -17.24
CA PHE A 92 7.90 -7.74 -16.80
C PHE A 92 7.59 -8.76 -17.90
N LYS A 93 7.62 -10.05 -17.54
CA LYS A 93 7.28 -11.17 -18.43
C LYS A 93 5.94 -11.78 -18.04
N GLU A 94 4.93 -11.53 -18.87
CA GLU A 94 3.59 -12.08 -18.69
C GLU A 94 3.62 -13.62 -18.73
N GLY A 95 2.91 -14.26 -17.80
CA GLY A 95 2.88 -15.72 -17.65
C GLY A 95 4.04 -16.31 -16.85
N GLU A 96 5.14 -15.57 -16.65
CA GLU A 96 6.30 -16.02 -15.88
C GLU A 96 6.42 -15.33 -14.51
N GLN A 97 6.04 -14.04 -14.45
CA GLN A 97 6.28 -13.18 -13.30
C GLN A 97 4.98 -12.63 -12.73
N LEU A 98 5.02 -12.28 -11.43
CA LEU A 98 3.93 -11.63 -10.72
C LEU A 98 4.38 -10.31 -10.10
N LEU A 99 3.51 -9.30 -10.19
CA LEU A 99 3.68 -7.99 -9.57
C LEU A 99 2.47 -7.67 -8.69
N TYR A 100 2.70 -7.01 -7.55
CA TYR A 100 1.60 -6.54 -6.68
C TYR A 100 0.65 -5.56 -7.39
N GLN A 101 1.14 -4.76 -8.34
CA GLN A 101 0.34 -3.81 -9.09
C GLN A 101 0.59 -3.94 -10.59
N ILE A 102 -0.45 -3.69 -11.38
CA ILE A 102 -0.38 -3.58 -12.84
C ILE A 102 -0.07 -2.12 -13.21
N PRO A 103 0.67 -1.86 -14.32
CA PRO A 103 0.78 -0.53 -14.90
C PRO A 103 -0.59 0.16 -15.03
N ASN A 104 -0.62 1.49 -14.97
CA ASN A 104 -1.82 2.29 -15.21
C ASN A 104 -3.04 2.02 -14.30
N ASN A 105 -2.92 1.25 -13.21
CA ASN A 105 -4.07 0.98 -12.32
C ASN A 105 -4.74 2.26 -11.76
N ARG A 106 -3.99 3.38 -11.65
CA ARG A 106 -4.47 4.65 -11.10
C ARG A 106 -5.63 5.26 -11.88
N VAL A 107 -5.80 4.86 -13.15
CA VAL A 107 -6.94 5.24 -14.00
C VAL A 107 -8.25 4.86 -13.31
N LEU A 108 -8.32 3.73 -12.62
CA LEU A 108 -9.54 3.26 -11.96
C LEU A 108 -9.40 3.16 -10.44
N THR A 109 -8.18 3.09 -9.91
CA THR A 109 -7.91 2.92 -8.47
C THR A 109 -7.59 4.23 -7.75
N SER A 110 -7.93 5.38 -8.33
CA SER A 110 -7.84 6.68 -7.66
C SER A 110 -9.14 7.44 -7.84
N LYS A 111 -9.52 8.25 -6.83
CA LYS A 111 -10.74 9.08 -6.89
C LYS A 111 -10.77 9.96 -8.15
N MET A 112 -9.63 10.59 -8.46
CA MET A 112 -9.50 11.44 -9.65
C MET A 112 -9.54 10.64 -10.95
N GLY A 113 -8.79 9.54 -11.04
CA GLY A 113 -8.80 8.69 -12.23
C GLY A 113 -10.19 8.16 -12.53
N LEU A 114 -10.88 7.63 -11.51
CA LEU A 114 -12.23 7.10 -11.64
C LEU A 114 -13.20 8.19 -12.10
N LEU A 115 -13.16 9.37 -11.49
CA LEU A 115 -14.03 10.48 -11.87
C LEU A 115 -13.80 10.92 -13.33
N CYS A 116 -12.54 10.98 -13.76
CA CYS A 116 -12.20 11.29 -15.15
C CYS A 116 -12.76 10.24 -16.11
N CYS A 117 -12.63 8.95 -15.78
CA CYS A 117 -13.16 7.86 -16.60
C CYS A 117 -14.69 7.92 -16.72
N LEU A 118 -15.39 8.16 -15.62
CA LEU A 118 -16.85 8.27 -15.60
C LEU A 118 -17.35 9.42 -16.49
N ARG A 119 -16.71 10.59 -16.41
CA ARG A 119 -17.05 11.76 -17.25
C ARG A 119 -16.83 11.49 -18.72
N GLU A 120 -15.71 10.83 -19.07
CA GLU A 120 -15.41 10.47 -20.45
C GLU A 120 -16.40 9.44 -21.00
N GLN A 121 -16.76 8.44 -20.18
CA GLN A 121 -17.79 7.46 -20.54
C GLN A 121 -19.13 8.13 -20.82
N GLU A 122 -19.58 9.04 -19.96
CA GLU A 122 -20.82 9.79 -20.16
C GLU A 122 -20.79 10.58 -21.49
N ARG A 123 -19.67 11.25 -21.78
CA ARG A 123 -19.47 11.98 -23.04
C ARG A 123 -19.56 11.07 -24.27
N VAL A 124 -18.92 9.90 -24.22
CA VAL A 124 -18.95 8.91 -25.31
C VAL A 124 -20.35 8.36 -25.51
N MET A 125 -21.06 7.99 -24.44
CA MET A 125 -22.42 7.49 -24.51
C MET A 125 -23.38 8.50 -25.14
N LYS A 126 -23.27 9.79 -24.80
CA LYS A 126 -24.05 10.88 -25.43
C LYS A 126 -23.76 11.03 -26.93
N LYS A 127 -22.51 10.80 -27.36
CA LYS A 127 -22.14 10.84 -28.78
C LYS A 127 -22.75 9.66 -29.55
N ILE A 128 -22.69 8.46 -28.95
CA ILE A 128 -23.26 7.24 -29.54
C ILE A 128 -24.77 7.36 -29.67
N SER A 129 -25.47 7.81 -28.62
CA SER A 129 -26.93 7.95 -28.66
C SER A 129 -27.40 8.93 -29.74
N ARG A 130 -26.70 10.07 -29.88
CA ARG A 130 -26.96 11.03 -30.96
C ARG A 130 -26.72 10.45 -32.36
N SER A 131 -25.70 9.61 -32.52
CA SER A 131 -25.42 8.96 -33.81
C SER A 131 -26.41 7.84 -34.15
N SER A 132 -27.01 7.19 -33.15
CA SER A 132 -28.03 6.15 -33.35
C SER A 132 -29.41 6.71 -33.67
N SER A 133 -29.72 7.94 -33.22
CA SER A 133 -30.99 8.62 -33.49
C SER A 133 -31.06 9.34 -34.84
N SER A 134 -30.02 9.26 -35.67
CA SER A 134 -29.94 9.90 -37.00
C SER A 134 -29.98 8.91 -38.17
N LYS A 135 -30.60 7.74 -37.98
CA LYS A 135 -30.90 6.77 -39.05
C LYS A 135 -32.40 6.59 -39.19
#